data_AF-A0A8D8HXE6-F1
#
_entry.id   AF-A0A8D8HXE6-F1
#
_cell.length_a   1.000
_cell.length_b   1.000
_cell.length_c   1.000
_cell.angle_alpha   90.00
_cell.angle_beta   90.00
_cell.angle_gamma   90.00
#
_symmetry.space_group_name_H-M   'P 1'
#
loop_
_entity.id
_entity.type
_entity.pdbx_description
1 polymer ?
#
loop_
_entity_poly.entity_id
_entity_poly.type
_entity_poly.pdbx_seq_one_letter_code
_entity_poly.pdbx_strand_id
1 'polypeptide(L)'
;MIMDNPKSTLLKQMLMRAWKERWTDCQWGINVKTVLTRGVSGDVYNLADCILQQAVVGSGANTLFLSYLKHSLCAHLISHAAVLKRIAKFEHLDRYHCMGELLDFLEQIIGGVTCRGKQEEGALTKAMLALVYWLMQIYEHALEVFSENNRALNSEQQLMVEKLGLVVEKLAQSQFLLGVVYVGKFEDPELYGLLVKKYELIDNLTAASGFVPPVVSQKNVTINDYLRKAALIDSDTLEMKEFDGRGIEPITYCLQPLIAIEILFNPNCDTQTYVAEFMSIQRL
;
A
#
# COMPACT_ATOMS: atom_id res chain seq x y z
N MET A 1 30.42 -2.81 -4.10
CA MET A 1 30.78 -1.67 -3.22
C MET A 1 29.80 -0.55 -3.52
N ILE A 2 28.67 -0.51 -2.82
CA ILE A 2 27.61 0.48 -3.07
C ILE A 2 28.08 1.78 -2.41
N MET A 3 28.33 2.82 -3.22
CA MET A 3 28.59 4.16 -2.69
C MET A 3 27.37 4.59 -1.87
N ASP A 4 27.53 4.68 -0.55
CA ASP A 4 26.54 5.31 0.32
C ASP A 4 26.36 6.76 -0.14
N ASN A 5 25.20 7.05 -0.72
CA ASN A 5 24.83 8.40 -1.12
C ASN A 5 24.89 9.29 0.14
N PRO A 6 25.65 10.40 0.15
CA PRO A 6 25.83 11.23 1.35
C PRO A 6 24.50 11.72 1.95
N LYS A 7 23.46 11.85 1.12
CA LYS A 7 22.10 12.20 1.57
C LYS A 7 21.39 11.06 2.30
N SER A 8 21.69 9.79 2.01
CA SER A 8 21.17 8.64 2.75
C SER A 8 21.70 8.62 4.18
N THR A 9 22.98 8.91 4.37
CA THR A 9 23.60 9.05 5.70
C THR A 9 22.97 10.20 6.49
N LEU A 10 22.71 11.34 5.84
CA LEU A 10 22.04 12.48 6.45
C LEU A 10 20.59 12.15 6.86
N LEU A 11 19.85 11.42 6.03
CA LEU A 11 18.50 10.95 6.35
C LEU A 11 18.50 10.02 7.58
N LYS A 12 19.45 9.08 7.65
CA LYS A 12 19.60 8.19 8.82
C LYS A 12 19.89 8.98 10.10
N GLN A 13 20.80 9.96 10.04
CA GLN A 13 21.09 10.83 11.19
C GLN A 13 19.87 11.65 11.62
N MET A 14 19.13 12.20 10.65
CA MET A 14 17.91 12.94 10.92
C MET A 14 16.83 12.05 11.54
N LEU A 15 16.67 10.80 11.08
CA LEU A 15 15.74 9.84 11.68
C LEU A 15 16.09 9.54 13.14
N MET A 16 17.37 9.32 13.44
CA MET A 16 17.81 9.08 14.81
C MET A 16 17.59 10.30 15.71
N ARG A 17 17.82 11.50 15.17
CA ARG A 17 17.52 12.76 15.88
C ARG A 17 16.03 12.91 16.14
N ALA A 18 15.19 12.74 15.12
CA ALA A 18 13.74 12.85 15.21
C ALA A 18 13.16 11.84 16.22
N TRP A 19 13.71 10.63 16.28
CA TRP A 19 13.33 9.62 17.26
C TRP A 19 13.77 10.00 18.68
N LYS A 20 15.02 10.44 18.86
CA LYS A 20 15.55 10.86 20.17
C LYS A 20 14.79 12.06 20.74
N GLU A 21 14.46 13.03 19.89
CA GLU A 21 13.73 14.25 20.25
C GLU A 21 12.20 14.08 20.22
N ARG A 22 11.69 12.88 19.86
CA ARG A 22 10.25 12.58 19.75
C ARG A 22 9.49 13.60 18.93
N TRP A 23 10.00 13.89 17.73
CA TRP A 23 9.36 14.84 16.82
C TRP A 23 7.91 14.44 16.51
N THR A 24 7.07 15.44 16.34
CA THR A 24 5.72 15.24 15.79
C THR A 24 5.79 14.99 14.28
N ASP A 25 4.73 14.42 13.71
CA ASP A 25 4.63 14.20 12.26
C ASP A 25 4.85 15.51 11.46
N CYS A 26 4.33 16.64 11.95
CA CYS A 26 4.56 17.95 11.35
C CYS A 26 6.03 18.38 11.41
N GLN A 27 6.69 18.19 12.56
CA GLN A 27 8.12 18.49 12.70
C GLN A 27 8.96 17.61 11.78
N TRP A 28 8.63 16.33 11.67
CA TRP A 28 9.23 15.43 10.69
C TRP A 28 9.05 15.97 9.26
N GLY A 29 7.81 16.29 8.85
CA GLY A 29 7.50 16.79 7.51
C GLY A 29 8.23 18.08 7.12
N ILE A 30 8.44 19.00 8.08
CA ILE A 30 9.20 20.23 7.85
C ILE A 30 10.68 19.92 7.65
N ASN A 31 11.28 19.12 8.55
CA ASN A 31 12.70 18.86 8.53
C ASN A 31 13.12 17.96 7.37
N VAL A 32 12.33 16.93 7.03
CA VAL A 32 12.66 16.02 5.92
C VAL A 32 12.74 16.75 4.58
N LYS A 33 11.88 17.76 4.38
CA LYS A 33 11.91 18.62 3.18
C LYS A 33 13.17 19.48 3.07
N THR A 34 13.91 19.70 4.16
CA THR A 34 15.19 20.42 4.11
C THR A 34 16.33 19.54 3.56
N VAL A 35 16.21 18.22 3.75
CA VAL A 35 17.18 17.22 3.27
C VAL A 35 16.86 16.79 1.83
N LEU A 36 15.57 16.73 1.48
CA LEU A 36 15.11 16.46 0.13
C LEU A 36 15.31 17.68 -0.77
N THR A 37 15.89 17.47 -1.96
CA THR A 37 16.00 18.53 -2.98
C THR A 37 14.61 18.91 -3.48
N ARG A 38 14.34 20.22 -3.63
CA ARG A 38 13.06 20.71 -4.16
C ARG A 38 12.72 20.02 -5.49
N GLY A 39 11.50 19.50 -5.59
CA GLY A 39 10.99 18.84 -6.80
C GLY A 39 11.40 17.39 -6.99
N VAL A 40 12.11 16.76 -6.05
CA VAL A 40 12.52 15.35 -6.14
C VAL A 40 11.79 14.51 -5.09
N SER A 41 11.19 13.39 -5.51
CA SER A 41 10.56 12.42 -4.59
C SER A 41 11.59 11.83 -3.62
N GLY A 42 11.16 11.57 -2.38
CA GLY A 42 11.93 10.82 -1.39
C GLY A 42 12.26 9.39 -1.79
N ASP A 43 11.58 8.85 -2.82
CA ASP A 43 11.86 7.53 -3.37
C ASP A 43 13.27 7.43 -3.97
N VAL A 44 13.77 8.52 -4.56
CA VAL A 44 15.13 8.59 -5.12
C VAL A 44 16.20 8.36 -4.05
N TYR A 45 15.87 8.69 -2.80
CA TYR A 45 16.76 8.52 -1.66
C TYR A 45 16.45 7.28 -0.82
N ASN A 46 15.57 6.39 -1.31
CA ASN A 46 15.08 5.23 -0.57
C ASN A 46 14.58 5.60 0.84
N LEU A 47 13.84 6.71 0.95
CA LEU A 47 13.37 7.22 2.24
C LEU A 47 12.47 6.19 2.96
N ALA A 48 11.57 5.54 2.21
CA ALA A 48 10.72 4.47 2.75
C ALA A 48 11.56 3.31 3.34
N ASP A 49 12.64 2.92 2.66
CA ASP A 49 13.58 1.90 3.14
C ASP A 49 14.28 2.35 4.43
N CYS A 50 14.80 3.57 4.46
CA CYS A 50 15.49 4.11 5.64
C CYS A 50 14.57 4.15 6.87
N ILE A 51 13.32 4.58 6.71
CA ILE A 51 12.35 4.66 7.81
C ILE A 51 11.96 3.24 8.27
N LEU A 52 11.58 2.36 7.34
CA LEU A 52 11.14 0.99 7.69
C LEU A 52 12.26 0.17 8.32
N GLN A 53 13.51 0.33 7.85
CA GLN A 53 14.66 -0.31 8.47
C GLN A 53 14.79 0.05 9.95
N GLN A 54 14.59 1.33 10.31
CA GLN A 54 14.63 1.76 11.71
C GLN A 54 13.37 1.35 12.49
N ALA A 55 12.22 1.24 11.82
CA ALA A 55 10.98 0.80 12.43
C ALA A 55 11.08 -0.66 12.94
N VAL A 56 11.79 -1.54 12.23
CA VAL A 56 11.79 -3.00 12.50
C VAL A 56 13.00 -3.54 13.29
N VAL A 57 13.80 -2.67 13.93
CA VAL A 57 15.00 -3.10 14.70
C VAL A 57 14.63 -3.80 16.03
N GLY A 58 13.42 -3.59 16.56
CA GLY A 58 13.00 -4.10 17.87
C GLY A 58 12.22 -5.43 17.85
N SER A 59 11.74 -5.82 19.05
CA SER A 59 10.78 -6.93 19.24
C SER A 59 9.41 -6.62 18.63
N GLY A 60 9.03 -5.35 18.58
CA GLY A 60 7.90 -4.81 17.83
C GLY A 60 8.33 -3.72 16.87
N ALA A 61 7.44 -3.31 15.97
CA ALA A 61 7.70 -2.17 15.11
C ALA A 61 7.56 -0.86 15.90
N ASN A 62 8.46 0.08 15.66
CA ASN A 62 8.42 1.38 16.31
C ASN A 62 7.36 2.28 15.66
N THR A 63 6.27 2.49 16.38
CA THR A 63 5.09 3.24 15.92
C THR A 63 5.40 4.70 15.55
N LEU A 64 6.44 5.32 16.12
CA LEU A 64 6.85 6.68 15.75
C LEU A 64 7.47 6.72 14.35
N PHE A 65 8.27 5.72 13.98
CA PHE A 65 8.78 5.64 12.62
C PHE A 65 7.66 5.29 11.61
N LEU A 66 6.70 4.46 12.02
CA LEU A 66 5.51 4.18 11.20
C LEU A 66 4.64 5.44 11.02
N SER A 67 4.52 6.31 12.03
CA SER A 67 3.79 7.58 11.90
C SER A 67 4.50 8.53 10.93
N TYR A 68 5.82 8.63 10.99
CA TYR A 68 6.61 9.40 10.01
C TYR A 68 6.44 8.85 8.60
N LEU A 69 6.40 7.53 8.43
CA LEU A 69 6.15 6.89 7.14
C LEU A 69 4.76 7.23 6.61
N LYS A 70 3.73 7.11 7.46
CA LYS A 70 2.34 7.49 7.12
C LYS A 70 2.24 8.95 6.71
N HIS A 71 2.83 9.85 7.51
CA HIS A 71 2.84 11.27 7.21
C HIS A 71 3.55 11.55 5.87
N SER A 72 4.66 10.85 5.60
CA SER A 72 5.40 10.99 4.34
C SER A 72 4.59 10.53 3.13
N LEU A 73 3.76 9.48 3.27
CA LEU A 73 2.80 9.06 2.23
C LEU A 73 1.72 10.13 2.02
N CYS A 74 1.07 10.60 3.10
CA CYS A 74 0.02 11.62 3.01
C CYS A 74 0.52 12.96 2.46
N ALA A 75 1.78 13.31 2.73
CA ALA A 75 2.44 14.50 2.21
C ALA A 75 3.02 14.33 0.79
N HIS A 76 2.81 13.17 0.16
CA HIS A 76 3.34 12.80 -1.16
C HIS A 76 4.87 12.94 -1.26
N LEU A 77 5.58 12.70 -0.16
CA LEU A 77 7.04 12.69 -0.13
C LEU A 77 7.62 11.37 -0.61
N ILE A 78 6.86 10.28 -0.52
CA ILE A 78 7.22 8.92 -0.96
C ILE A 78 6.01 8.29 -1.66
N SER A 79 6.26 7.38 -2.59
CA SER A 79 5.20 6.64 -3.28
C SER A 79 4.70 5.45 -2.45
N HIS A 80 3.46 5.03 -2.73
CA HIS A 80 2.92 3.81 -2.15
C HIS A 80 3.72 2.59 -2.62
N ALA A 81 4.13 2.56 -3.90
CA ALA A 81 4.93 1.49 -4.47
C ALA A 81 6.23 1.23 -3.69
N ALA A 82 6.97 2.28 -3.31
CA ALA A 82 8.21 2.15 -2.56
C ALA A 82 7.99 1.52 -1.17
N VAL A 83 6.89 1.91 -0.50
CA VAL A 83 6.53 1.40 0.82
C VAL A 83 6.09 -0.07 0.75
N LEU A 84 5.17 -0.41 -0.16
CA LEU A 84 4.67 -1.79 -0.33
C LEU A 84 5.82 -2.74 -0.68
N LYS A 85 6.68 -2.33 -1.62
CA LYS A 85 7.86 -3.12 -2.01
C LYS A 85 8.82 -3.35 -0.85
N ARG A 86 8.97 -2.38 0.06
CA ARG A 86 9.85 -2.54 1.22
C ARG A 86 9.23 -3.43 2.29
N ILE A 87 7.92 -3.33 2.53
CA ILE A 87 7.22 -4.20 3.48
C ILE A 87 7.28 -5.65 3.00
N ALA A 88 7.07 -5.89 1.71
CA ALA A 88 7.16 -7.22 1.09
C ALA A 88 8.54 -7.90 1.22
N LYS A 89 9.60 -7.15 1.56
CA LYS A 89 10.96 -7.69 1.81
C LYS A 89 11.20 -8.10 3.26
N PHE A 90 10.20 -8.00 4.13
CA PHE A 90 10.35 -8.38 5.53
C PHE A 90 10.29 -9.91 5.69
N GLU A 91 11.43 -10.55 5.93
CA GLU A 91 11.54 -12.03 5.96
C GLU A 91 11.36 -12.64 7.36
N HIS A 92 11.36 -11.84 8.43
CA HIS A 92 11.37 -12.35 9.81
C HIS A 92 9.95 -12.71 10.30
N LEU A 93 9.37 -13.77 9.75
CA LEU A 93 8.01 -14.23 10.04
C LEU A 93 7.83 -14.69 11.51
N ASP A 94 8.90 -15.02 12.22
CA ASP A 94 8.84 -15.38 13.65
C ASP A 94 8.52 -14.19 14.58
N ARG A 95 8.65 -12.94 14.08
CA ARG A 95 8.41 -11.72 14.88
C ARG A 95 6.96 -11.26 14.80
N TYR A 96 6.06 -12.00 15.45
CA TYR A 96 4.61 -11.78 15.41
C TYR A 96 4.17 -10.35 15.77
N HIS A 97 4.74 -9.73 16.80
CA HIS A 97 4.42 -8.33 17.13
C HIS A 97 4.82 -7.34 16.04
N CYS A 98 6.03 -7.47 15.49
CA CYS A 98 6.50 -6.60 14.43
C CYS A 98 5.64 -6.76 13.17
N MET A 99 5.31 -8.00 12.81
CA MET A 99 4.44 -8.32 11.70
C MET A 99 3.02 -7.79 11.91
N GLY A 100 2.46 -7.93 13.12
CA GLY A 100 1.15 -7.38 13.46
C GLY A 100 1.08 -5.85 13.33
N GLU A 101 2.12 -5.12 13.72
CA GLU A 101 2.19 -3.66 13.54
C GLU A 101 2.36 -3.27 12.06
N LEU A 102 3.09 -4.05 11.27
CA LEU A 102 3.22 -3.84 9.83
C LEU A 102 1.89 -4.10 9.10
N LEU A 103 1.13 -5.11 9.51
CA LEU A 103 -0.20 -5.39 8.97
C LEU A 103 -1.20 -4.28 9.34
N ASP A 104 -1.19 -3.77 10.57
CA ASP A 104 -2.00 -2.61 10.96
C ASP A 104 -1.65 -1.36 10.17
N PHE A 105 -0.35 -1.15 9.94
CA PHE A 105 0.10 -0.04 9.11
C PHE A 105 -0.38 -0.20 7.65
N LEU A 106 -0.28 -1.40 7.07
CA LEU A 106 -0.80 -1.72 5.74
C LEU A 106 -2.31 -1.48 5.64
N GLU A 107 -3.06 -1.95 6.63
CA GLU A 107 -4.51 -1.82 6.72
C GLU A 107 -4.97 -0.35 6.66
N GLN A 108 -4.17 0.56 7.21
CA GLN A 108 -4.42 2.00 7.16
C GLN A 108 -4.07 2.66 5.82
N ILE A 109 -3.10 2.14 5.07
CA ILE A 109 -2.62 2.79 3.84
C ILE A 109 -3.17 2.16 2.55
N ILE A 110 -3.59 0.89 2.59
CA ILE A 110 -3.95 0.11 1.40
C ILE A 110 -5.14 0.70 0.64
N GLY A 111 -6.11 1.29 1.35
CA GLY A 111 -7.26 1.97 0.75
C GLY A 111 -6.93 3.29 0.05
N GLY A 112 -5.77 3.89 0.35
CA GLY A 112 -5.29 5.13 -0.29
C GLY A 112 -4.37 4.92 -1.49
N VAL A 113 -4.03 3.66 -1.80
CA VAL A 113 -3.14 3.32 -2.92
C VAL A 113 -3.81 3.72 -4.23
N THR A 114 -3.14 4.59 -4.99
CA THR A 114 -3.61 5.08 -6.30
C THR A 114 -2.40 5.17 -7.24
N CYS A 115 -2.63 5.07 -8.55
CA CYS A 115 -1.60 5.35 -9.55
C CYS A 115 -1.67 6.83 -9.92
N ARG A 116 -0.73 7.67 -9.42
CA ARG A 116 -0.77 9.12 -9.70
C ARG A 116 0.27 9.60 -10.72
N GLY A 117 1.09 8.70 -11.28
CA GLY A 117 2.03 9.07 -12.34
C GLY A 117 2.75 7.90 -13.02
N LYS A 118 3.30 8.18 -14.21
CA LYS A 118 3.94 7.19 -15.10
C LYS A 118 5.07 6.38 -14.48
N GLN A 119 5.88 6.98 -13.59
CA GLN A 119 6.96 6.25 -12.92
C GLN A 119 6.45 5.36 -11.78
N GLU A 120 5.30 5.69 -11.20
CA GLU A 120 4.67 4.92 -10.13
C GLU A 120 3.89 3.73 -10.69
N GLU A 121 3.27 3.85 -11.87
CA GLU A 121 2.46 2.81 -12.52
C GLU A 121 3.19 1.45 -12.61
N GLY A 122 4.35 1.40 -13.25
CA GLY A 122 5.12 0.15 -13.39
C GLY A 122 5.87 -0.30 -12.13
N ALA A 123 6.02 0.58 -11.14
CA ALA A 123 6.60 0.22 -9.85
C ALA A 123 5.54 -0.39 -8.92
N LEU A 124 4.30 0.10 -8.99
CA LEU A 124 3.20 -0.27 -8.12
C LEU A 124 2.71 -1.69 -8.41
N THR A 125 2.54 -2.06 -9.67
CA THR A 125 2.19 -3.42 -10.13
C THR A 125 3.11 -4.48 -9.52
N LYS A 126 4.42 -4.30 -9.65
CA LYS A 126 5.45 -5.21 -9.07
C LYS A 126 5.45 -5.19 -7.55
N ALA A 127 5.31 -4.00 -6.96
CA ALA A 127 5.23 -3.86 -5.50
C ALA A 127 3.98 -4.55 -4.93
N MET A 128 2.85 -4.48 -5.65
CA MET A 128 1.59 -5.10 -5.25
C MET A 128 1.66 -6.63 -5.37
N LEU A 129 2.23 -7.17 -6.46
CA LEU A 129 2.48 -8.61 -6.57
C LEU A 129 3.38 -9.12 -5.44
N ALA A 130 4.48 -8.42 -5.16
CA ALA A 130 5.38 -8.77 -4.07
C ALA A 130 4.67 -8.72 -2.71
N LEU A 131 3.79 -7.74 -2.51
CA LEU A 131 2.97 -7.65 -1.30
C LEU A 131 2.02 -8.84 -1.16
N VAL A 132 1.27 -9.18 -2.21
CA VAL A 132 0.35 -10.34 -2.18
C VAL A 132 1.10 -11.63 -1.89
N TYR A 133 2.26 -11.83 -2.54
CA TYR A 133 3.13 -12.97 -2.26
C TYR A 133 3.59 -13.00 -0.79
N TRP A 134 3.99 -11.85 -0.24
CA TRP A 134 4.39 -11.73 1.17
C TRP A 134 3.22 -12.05 2.13
N LEU A 135 2.00 -11.56 1.85
CA LEU A 135 0.80 -11.90 2.63
C LEU A 135 0.52 -13.42 2.61
N MET A 136 0.75 -14.08 1.46
CA MET A 136 0.65 -15.54 1.36
C MET A 136 1.72 -16.26 2.19
N GLN A 137 2.96 -15.77 2.23
CA GLN A 137 4.02 -16.32 3.08
C GLN A 137 3.65 -16.25 4.57
N ILE A 138 3.04 -15.14 5.01
CA ILE A 138 2.56 -15.00 6.39
C ILE A 138 1.49 -16.05 6.70
N TYR A 139 0.54 -16.24 5.78
CA TYR A 139 -0.54 -17.21 5.96
C TYR A 139 -0.05 -18.66 5.99
N GLU A 140 0.84 -19.03 5.08
CA GLU A 140 1.50 -20.33 5.06
C GLU A 140 2.24 -20.59 6.37
N HIS A 141 3.03 -19.63 6.86
CA HIS A 141 3.73 -19.79 8.13
C HIS A 141 2.75 -20.00 9.30
N ALA A 142 1.62 -19.28 9.31
CA ALA A 142 0.57 -19.51 10.30
C ALA A 142 -0.02 -20.92 10.23
N LEU A 143 -0.19 -21.48 9.02
CA LEU A 143 -0.67 -22.85 8.79
C LEU A 143 0.32 -23.91 9.26
N GLU A 144 1.61 -23.74 8.96
CA GLU A 144 2.68 -24.64 9.40
C GLU A 144 2.72 -24.70 10.94
N VAL A 145 2.76 -23.53 11.58
CA VAL A 145 2.77 -23.41 13.04
C VAL A 145 1.50 -24.01 13.67
N PHE A 146 0.33 -23.83 13.04
CA PHE A 146 -0.91 -24.46 13.50
C PHE A 146 -0.86 -25.99 13.42
N SER A 147 -0.30 -26.53 12.33
CA SER A 147 -0.15 -27.97 12.14
C SER A 147 0.83 -28.58 13.14
N GLU A 148 1.92 -27.88 13.45
CA GLU A 148 2.94 -28.33 14.39
C GLU A 148 2.47 -28.26 15.85
N ASN A 149 1.71 -27.20 16.22
CA ASN A 149 1.26 -26.97 17.60
C ASN A 149 -0.07 -27.65 17.94
N ASN A 150 -0.28 -28.90 17.51
CA ASN A 150 -1.49 -29.68 17.80
C ASN A 150 -2.80 -28.93 17.50
N ARG A 151 -2.85 -28.14 16.42
CA ARG A 151 -4.04 -27.35 16.01
C ARG A 151 -4.45 -26.26 17.00
N ALA A 152 -3.47 -25.62 17.64
CA ALA A 152 -3.68 -24.46 18.49
C ALA A 152 -2.73 -23.32 18.09
N LEU A 153 -3.27 -22.09 18.07
CA LEU A 153 -2.49 -20.87 17.92
C LEU A 153 -2.40 -20.14 19.27
N ASN A 154 -1.26 -19.51 19.52
CA ASN A 154 -1.12 -18.59 20.63
C ASN A 154 -1.89 -17.28 20.35
N SER A 155 -2.21 -16.51 21.40
CA SER A 155 -2.96 -15.26 21.27
C SER A 155 -2.34 -14.26 20.28
N GLU A 156 -1.00 -14.19 20.24
CA GLU A 156 -0.27 -13.31 19.31
C GLU A 156 -0.39 -13.75 17.84
N GLN A 157 -0.33 -15.06 17.60
CA GLN A 157 -0.48 -15.66 16.28
C GLN A 157 -1.91 -15.47 15.77
N GLN A 158 -2.91 -15.66 16.65
CA GLN A 158 -4.31 -15.43 16.31
C GLN A 158 -4.57 -13.97 15.92
N LEU A 159 -4.03 -13.02 16.68
CA LEU A 159 -4.14 -11.58 16.35
C LEU A 159 -3.47 -11.25 15.01
N MET A 160 -2.32 -11.87 14.71
CA MET A 160 -1.65 -11.68 13.42
C MET A 160 -2.50 -12.20 12.26
N VAL A 161 -3.11 -13.38 12.38
CA VAL A 161 -3.99 -13.95 11.35
C VAL A 161 -5.24 -13.09 11.14
N GLU A 162 -5.80 -12.52 12.21
CA GLU A 162 -6.93 -11.59 12.13
C GLU A 162 -6.56 -10.33 11.33
N LYS A 163 -5.43 -9.71 11.65
CA LYS A 163 -4.91 -8.52 10.95
C LYS A 163 -4.59 -8.82 9.48
N LEU A 164 -4.01 -9.99 9.20
CA LEU A 164 -3.78 -10.47 7.84
C LEU A 164 -5.11 -10.55 7.07
N GLY A 165 -6.14 -11.12 7.69
CA GLY A 165 -7.49 -11.22 7.12
C GLY A 165 -8.05 -9.85 6.74
N LEU A 166 -7.89 -8.83 7.59
CA LEU A 166 -8.33 -7.46 7.30
C LEU A 166 -7.62 -6.84 6.09
N VAL A 167 -6.30 -7.04 5.97
CA VAL A 167 -5.52 -6.51 4.84
C VAL A 167 -5.92 -7.20 3.53
N VAL A 168 -5.99 -8.53 3.55
CA VAL A 168 -6.37 -9.35 2.39
C VAL A 168 -7.80 -9.04 1.95
N GLU A 169 -8.70 -8.83 2.90
CA GLU A 169 -10.08 -8.41 2.62
C GLU A 169 -10.14 -7.07 1.88
N LYS A 170 -9.47 -6.03 2.40
CA LYS A 170 -9.45 -4.71 1.75
C LYS A 170 -8.84 -4.79 0.35
N LEU A 171 -7.83 -5.64 0.15
CA LEU A 171 -7.24 -5.86 -1.17
C LEU A 171 -8.24 -6.52 -2.12
N ALA A 172 -8.90 -7.59 -1.69
CA ALA A 172 -9.82 -8.38 -2.52
C ALA A 172 -11.18 -7.68 -2.79
N GLN A 173 -11.57 -6.73 -1.95
CA GLN A 173 -12.75 -5.89 -2.16
C GLN A 173 -12.48 -4.72 -3.13
N SER A 174 -11.22 -4.29 -3.27
CA SER A 174 -10.85 -3.20 -4.17
C SER A 174 -10.60 -3.68 -5.59
N GLN A 175 -11.51 -3.36 -6.51
CA GLN A 175 -11.36 -3.67 -7.94
C GLN A 175 -10.12 -3.01 -8.54
N PHE A 176 -9.75 -1.82 -8.06
CA PHE A 176 -8.52 -1.14 -8.49
C PHE A 176 -7.27 -1.96 -8.12
N LEU A 177 -7.17 -2.42 -6.87
CA LEU A 177 -6.01 -3.19 -6.40
C LEU A 177 -5.92 -4.54 -7.11
N LEU A 178 -7.06 -5.22 -7.30
CA LEU A 178 -7.11 -6.45 -8.10
C LEU A 178 -6.69 -6.21 -9.55
N GLY A 179 -7.11 -5.10 -10.15
CA GLY A 179 -6.65 -4.68 -11.48
C GLY A 179 -5.14 -4.45 -11.53
N VAL A 180 -4.55 -3.85 -10.50
CA VAL A 180 -3.08 -3.66 -10.39
C VAL A 180 -2.35 -5.00 -10.28
N VAL A 181 -2.88 -5.97 -9.52
CA VAL A 181 -2.34 -7.34 -9.43
C VAL A 181 -2.45 -8.05 -10.78
N TYR A 182 -3.59 -7.91 -11.47
CA TYR A 182 -3.81 -8.48 -12.80
C TYR A 182 -2.83 -7.93 -13.84
N VAL A 183 -2.56 -6.63 -13.84
CA VAL A 183 -1.52 -6.06 -14.72
C VAL A 183 -0.14 -6.59 -14.33
N GLY A 184 0.13 -6.69 -13.02
CA GLY A 184 1.37 -7.25 -12.49
C GLY A 184 1.69 -8.64 -13.03
N LYS A 185 0.67 -9.51 -13.20
CA LYS A 185 0.81 -10.86 -13.80
C LYS A 185 1.56 -10.85 -15.14
N PHE A 186 1.36 -9.82 -15.96
CA PHE A 186 2.03 -9.69 -17.25
C PHE A 186 3.40 -9.01 -17.17
N GLU A 187 3.62 -8.15 -16.16
CA GLU A 187 4.90 -7.46 -15.98
C GLU A 187 5.97 -8.31 -15.29
N ASP A 188 5.57 -9.24 -14.42
CA ASP A 188 6.46 -10.14 -13.70
C ASP A 188 5.87 -11.57 -13.64
N PRO A 189 5.96 -12.33 -14.75
CA PRO A 189 5.39 -13.67 -14.83
C PRO A 189 6.12 -14.67 -13.91
N GLU A 190 7.38 -14.42 -13.56
CA GLU A 190 8.16 -15.28 -12.67
C GLU A 190 7.61 -15.20 -11.23
N LEU A 191 7.46 -13.98 -10.72
CA LEU A 191 6.89 -13.76 -9.38
C LEU A 191 5.43 -14.23 -9.32
N TYR A 192 4.65 -13.99 -10.37
CA TYR A 192 3.28 -14.51 -10.45
C TYR A 192 3.24 -16.05 -10.44
N GLY A 193 4.14 -16.72 -11.16
CA GLY A 193 4.25 -18.18 -11.13
C GLY A 193 4.60 -18.73 -9.74
N LEU A 194 5.44 -18.03 -8.97
CA LEU A 194 5.71 -18.37 -7.57
C LEU A 194 4.49 -18.16 -6.68
N LEU A 195 3.74 -17.08 -6.90
CA LEU A 195 2.51 -16.76 -6.18
C LEU A 195 1.43 -17.83 -6.38
N VAL A 196 1.21 -18.30 -7.61
CA VAL A 196 0.24 -19.37 -7.90
C VAL A 196 0.65 -20.68 -7.21
N LYS A 197 1.93 -21.08 -7.32
CA LYS A 197 2.44 -22.27 -6.62
C LYS A 197 2.30 -22.17 -5.10
N LYS A 198 2.49 -20.96 -4.57
CA LYS A 198 2.33 -20.69 -3.13
C LYS A 198 0.88 -20.87 -2.71
N TYR A 199 -0.06 -20.37 -3.51
CA TYR A 199 -1.48 -20.56 -3.27
C TYR A 199 -1.86 -22.06 -3.30
N GLU A 200 -1.38 -22.83 -4.27
CA GLU A 200 -1.61 -24.29 -4.31
C GLU A 200 -1.09 -25.01 -3.06
N LEU A 201 0.08 -24.62 -2.56
CA LEU A 201 0.62 -25.15 -1.31
C LEU A 201 -0.27 -24.81 -0.12
N ILE A 202 -0.72 -23.56 -0.02
CA ILE A 202 -1.65 -23.09 1.01
C ILE A 202 -2.95 -23.88 0.96
N ASP A 203 -3.53 -24.09 -0.23
CA ASP A 203 -4.78 -24.84 -0.40
C ASP A 203 -4.64 -26.28 0.09
N ASN A 204 -3.53 -26.94 -0.24
CA ASN A 204 -3.22 -28.29 0.26
C ASN A 204 -3.03 -28.32 1.78
N LEU A 205 -2.31 -27.34 2.36
CA LEU A 205 -2.11 -27.24 3.81
C LEU A 205 -3.41 -26.93 4.54
N THR A 206 -4.27 -26.07 3.99
CA THR A 206 -5.59 -25.77 4.52
C THR A 206 -6.48 -27.03 4.50
N ALA A 207 -6.47 -27.80 3.41
CA ALA A 207 -7.20 -29.06 3.31
C ALA A 207 -6.72 -30.12 4.32
N ALA A 208 -5.40 -30.20 4.57
CA ALA A 208 -4.82 -31.15 5.52
C ALA A 208 -5.02 -30.75 7.00
N SER A 209 -4.87 -29.45 7.31
CA SER A 209 -4.96 -28.92 8.67
C SER A 209 -6.40 -28.69 9.13
N GLY A 210 -7.32 -28.42 8.21
CA GLY A 210 -8.68 -27.95 8.50
C GLY A 210 -8.72 -26.50 9.01
N PHE A 211 -7.61 -25.77 8.98
CA PHE A 211 -7.54 -24.39 9.46
C PHE A 211 -8.06 -23.41 8.42
N VAL A 212 -9.32 -23.01 8.57
CA VAL A 212 -10.00 -22.08 7.68
C VAL A 212 -10.53 -20.90 8.50
N PRO A 213 -9.68 -19.91 8.82
CA PRO A 213 -10.13 -18.74 9.55
C PRO A 213 -11.11 -17.93 8.70
N PRO A 214 -12.29 -17.58 9.25
CA PRO A 214 -13.21 -16.67 8.59
C PRO A 214 -12.61 -15.27 8.57
N VAL A 215 -13.04 -14.47 7.61
CA VAL A 215 -12.69 -13.06 7.57
C VAL A 215 -13.56 -12.29 8.55
N VAL A 216 -12.99 -11.22 9.14
CA VAL A 216 -13.65 -10.41 10.17
C VAL A 216 -15.00 -9.84 9.71
N SER A 217 -15.09 -9.34 8.47
CA SER A 217 -16.33 -8.66 8.03
C SER A 217 -17.41 -9.61 7.51
N GLN A 218 -17.07 -10.83 7.06
CA GLN A 218 -18.03 -11.80 6.53
C GLN A 218 -17.73 -13.22 7.03
N LYS A 219 -18.58 -13.75 7.92
CA LYS A 219 -18.41 -15.08 8.52
C LYS A 219 -18.41 -16.24 7.52
N ASN A 220 -18.99 -16.04 6.33
CA ASN A 220 -19.10 -17.07 5.29
C ASN A 220 -17.94 -17.03 4.28
N VAL A 221 -17.08 -16.02 4.35
CA VAL A 221 -15.92 -15.88 3.45
C VAL A 221 -14.66 -16.09 4.27
N THR A 222 -13.72 -16.83 3.69
CA THR A 222 -12.50 -17.25 4.36
C THR A 222 -11.31 -16.48 3.82
N ILE A 223 -10.22 -16.42 4.58
CA ILE A 223 -8.97 -15.81 4.08
C ILE A 223 -8.52 -16.50 2.78
N ASN A 224 -8.71 -17.83 2.69
CA ASN A 224 -8.37 -18.62 1.52
C ASN A 224 -9.17 -18.18 0.28
N ASP A 225 -10.46 -17.87 0.41
CA ASP A 225 -11.28 -17.39 -0.71
C ASP A 225 -10.75 -16.07 -1.30
N TYR A 226 -10.31 -15.14 -0.45
CA TYR A 226 -9.73 -13.87 -0.92
C TYR A 226 -8.31 -14.05 -1.47
N LEU A 227 -7.50 -14.93 -0.90
CA LEU A 227 -6.20 -15.29 -1.47
C LEU A 227 -6.35 -15.96 -2.84
N ARG A 228 -7.36 -16.83 -2.99
CA ARG A 228 -7.74 -17.44 -4.27
C ARG A 228 -8.09 -16.38 -5.29
N LYS A 229 -8.94 -15.41 -4.89
CA LYS A 229 -9.32 -14.29 -5.74
C LYS A 229 -8.10 -13.50 -6.19
N ALA A 230 -7.11 -13.27 -5.33
CA ALA A 230 -5.89 -12.53 -5.67
C ALA A 230 -4.89 -13.36 -6.51
N ALA A 231 -4.84 -14.69 -6.35
CA ALA A 231 -3.94 -15.58 -7.09
C ALA A 231 -4.44 -15.89 -8.50
N LEU A 232 -5.73 -16.20 -8.62
CA LEU A 232 -6.37 -16.65 -9.84
C LEU A 232 -7.22 -15.54 -10.45
N ILE A 233 -6.66 -14.33 -10.56
CA ILE A 233 -7.37 -13.20 -11.19
C ILE A 233 -7.44 -13.42 -12.70
N ASP A 234 -8.67 -13.43 -13.19
CA ASP A 234 -8.98 -13.39 -14.61
C ASP A 234 -9.79 -12.14 -14.96
N SER A 235 -9.77 -11.76 -16.25
CA SER A 235 -10.49 -10.58 -16.74
C SER A 235 -11.98 -10.62 -16.39
N ASP A 236 -12.59 -11.81 -16.41
CA ASP A 236 -14.02 -12.00 -16.12
C ASP A 236 -14.35 -11.87 -14.63
N THR A 237 -13.35 -12.00 -13.75
CA THR A 237 -13.51 -11.88 -12.29
C THR A 237 -13.37 -10.44 -11.79
N LEU A 238 -12.84 -9.55 -12.64
CA LEU A 238 -12.79 -8.13 -12.37
C LEU A 238 -14.15 -7.55 -12.77
N GLU A 239 -14.98 -7.25 -11.77
CA GLU A 239 -16.19 -6.45 -11.97
C GLU A 239 -15.78 -4.98 -12.20
N MET A 240 -15.10 -4.72 -13.31
CA MET A 240 -15.01 -3.35 -13.80
C MET A 240 -16.42 -3.00 -14.28
N LYS A 241 -17.09 -2.08 -13.56
CA LYS A 241 -18.28 -1.45 -14.10
C LYS A 241 -17.90 -0.91 -15.47
N GLU A 242 -18.55 -1.42 -16.52
CA GLU A 242 -18.51 -0.76 -17.81
C GLU A 242 -18.88 0.71 -17.58
N PHE A 243 -18.14 1.61 -18.21
CA PHE A 243 -18.44 3.02 -18.15
C PHE A 243 -19.83 3.23 -18.76
N ASP A 244 -20.84 3.34 -17.89
CA ASP A 244 -22.25 3.41 -18.28
C ASP A 244 -22.63 4.80 -18.83
N GLY A 245 -21.70 5.76 -18.77
CA GLY A 245 -21.87 7.15 -19.17
C GLY A 245 -22.93 7.90 -18.36
N ARG A 246 -23.52 7.29 -17.32
CA ARG A 246 -24.63 7.86 -16.55
C ARG A 246 -24.12 8.31 -15.19
N GLY A 247 -24.32 9.58 -14.87
CA GLY A 247 -23.85 10.16 -13.60
C GLY A 247 -22.38 10.58 -13.60
N ILE A 248 -21.79 10.80 -14.78
CA ILE A 248 -20.52 11.52 -14.90
C ILE A 248 -20.74 12.91 -14.28
N GLU A 249 -20.03 13.22 -13.21
CA GLU A 249 -20.01 14.58 -12.67
C GLU A 249 -19.52 15.52 -13.78
N PRO A 250 -20.29 16.57 -14.13
CA PRO A 250 -19.88 17.55 -15.12
C PRO A 250 -18.44 18.01 -14.87
N ILE A 251 -17.58 17.93 -15.89
CA ILE A 251 -16.18 18.41 -15.82
C ILE A 251 -16.10 19.84 -15.29
N THR A 252 -17.18 20.61 -15.48
CA THR A 252 -17.34 21.95 -14.93
C THR A 252 -17.13 22.04 -13.42
N TYR A 253 -17.50 21.03 -12.62
CA TYR A 253 -17.28 21.07 -11.17
C TYR A 253 -15.79 21.00 -10.79
N CYS A 254 -14.96 20.32 -11.59
CA CYS A 254 -13.51 20.27 -11.37
C CYS A 254 -12.78 21.52 -11.90
N LEU A 255 -13.34 22.18 -12.91
CA LEU A 255 -12.76 23.38 -13.52
C LEU A 255 -13.05 24.66 -12.70
N GLN A 256 -14.18 24.71 -11.98
CA GLN A 256 -14.60 25.88 -11.20
C GLN A 256 -13.54 26.36 -10.19
N PRO A 257 -12.93 25.48 -9.37
CA PRO A 257 -11.87 25.89 -8.44
C PRO A 257 -10.61 26.40 -9.14
N LEU A 258 -10.23 25.80 -10.28
CA LEU A 258 -9.03 26.20 -11.03
C LEU A 258 -9.19 27.60 -11.62
N ILE A 259 -10.37 27.92 -12.16
CA ILE A 259 -10.66 29.24 -12.70
C ILE A 259 -10.88 30.27 -11.58
N ALA A 260 -11.45 29.88 -10.44
CA ALA A 260 -11.50 30.75 -9.26
C ALA A 260 -10.10 31.16 -8.79
N ILE A 261 -9.15 30.24 -8.79
CA ILE A 261 -7.73 30.53 -8.51
C ILE A 261 -7.14 31.47 -9.57
N GLU A 262 -7.40 31.24 -10.86
CA GLU A 262 -6.89 32.08 -11.95
C GLU A 262 -7.44 33.51 -11.92
N ILE A 263 -8.72 33.69 -11.57
CA ILE A 263 -9.36 35.00 -11.37
C ILE A 263 -8.78 35.72 -10.16
N LEU A 264 -8.48 34.99 -9.08
CA LEU A 264 -7.80 35.56 -7.91
C LEU A 264 -6.38 36.05 -8.25
N PHE A 265 -5.67 35.35 -9.14
CA PHE A 265 -4.37 35.79 -9.64
C PHE A 265 -4.47 36.94 -10.67
N ASN A 266 -5.58 37.02 -11.42
CA ASN A 266 -5.79 38.00 -12.49
C ASN A 266 -7.11 38.78 -12.30
N PRO A 267 -7.19 39.71 -11.33
CA PRO A 267 -8.45 40.36 -10.94
C PRO A 267 -9.08 41.28 -11.99
N ASN A 268 -8.32 41.69 -13.02
CA ASN A 268 -8.82 42.50 -14.14
C ASN A 268 -9.22 41.67 -15.36
N CYS A 269 -9.23 40.34 -15.24
CA CYS A 269 -9.65 39.45 -16.31
C CYS A 269 -11.15 39.59 -16.59
N ASP A 270 -11.53 39.61 -17.87
CA ASP A 270 -12.94 39.53 -18.26
C ASP A 270 -13.49 38.13 -17.97
N THR A 271 -14.21 38.02 -16.85
CA THR A 271 -14.78 36.77 -16.36
C THR A 271 -15.91 36.24 -17.24
N GLN A 272 -16.49 37.08 -18.12
CA GLN A 272 -17.56 36.66 -19.04
C GLN A 272 -17.08 35.63 -20.06
N THR A 273 -15.82 35.71 -20.49
CA THR A 273 -15.24 34.75 -21.44
C THR A 273 -15.16 33.36 -20.82
N TYR A 274 -14.69 33.25 -19.57
CA TYR A 274 -14.64 31.97 -18.86
C TYR A 274 -16.04 31.41 -18.59
N VAL A 275 -17.01 32.24 -18.23
CA VAL A 275 -18.41 31.81 -18.05
C VAL A 275 -18.98 31.25 -19.36
N ALA A 276 -18.70 31.88 -20.50
CA ALA A 276 -19.13 31.40 -21.80
C ALA A 276 -18.49 30.04 -22.16
N GLU A 277 -17.19 29.87 -21.90
CA GLU A 277 -16.48 28.60 -22.08
C GLU A 277 -17.06 27.51 -21.18
N PHE A 278 -17.36 27.82 -19.91
CA PHE A 278 -18.03 26.90 -18.98
C PHE A 278 -19.41 26.46 -19.47
N MET A 279 -20.22 27.42 -19.93
CA MET A 279 -21.55 27.13 -20.46
C MET A 279 -21.46 26.30 -21.75
N SER A 280 -20.38 26.43 -22.52
CA SER A 280 -20.12 25.57 -23.67
C SER A 280 -19.71 24.16 -23.26
N ILE A 281 -18.88 24.01 -22.22
CA ILE A 281 -18.44 22.71 -21.68
C ILE A 281 -19.58 21.98 -20.96
N GLN A 282 -20.47 22.71 -20.27
CA GLN A 282 -21.65 22.13 -19.60
C GLN A 282 -22.66 21.52 -20.60
N ARG A 283 -22.62 21.95 -21.86
CA ARG A 283 -23.51 21.46 -22.93
C ARG A 283 -22.98 20.21 -23.63
N LEU A 284 -21.73 19.82 -23.39
CA LEU A 284 -21.11 18.58 -23.87
C LEU A 284 -21.49 17.41 -22.96
#